data_AF-A0A9N9F1X1-F1
#
_entry.id   AF-A0A9N9F1X1-F1
#
_cell.length_a   1.000
_cell.length_b   1.000
_cell.length_c   1.000
_cell.angle_alpha   90.00
_cell.angle_beta   90.00
_cell.angle_gamma   90.00
#
_symmetry.space_group_name_H-M   'P 1'
#
loop_
_entity.id
_entity.type
_entity.pdbx_description
1 polymer ?
#
loop_
_entity_poly.entity_id
_entity_poly.type
_entity_poly.pdbx_seq_one_letter_code
_entity_poly.pdbx_strand_id
1 'polypeptide(L)'
;MSALFSLLKRYDELILKNASQISSIESSLRTLTYVLPGRFADAEFTSETLFALLNLIGLYHDSILVRAAENLPPSKRPIPSPHNRYTRYWINSSKTYQRASFALTFLQYTDVLMEMGVQKKWGKEVKWKLIIVIELIKVICRILLLHKTQERTIVNPAVPRREIDPSIFNSDESITDANGVNELSETWTGKYTGQLHDSISVVQKGVTQYPDVSDYLMNKVLMIEDVRKPPDLVHKLQGFGSIGELLYIIRPLLYVLTLRRYGNRSWRPWLLSISIELTTRILASYYYKKRIPGGYRWPRINNFCQTVSNKPILSLFGGILRDYQPLWENIYFYTASS
;
A
#
# COMPACT_ATOMS: atom_id res chain seq x y z
N MET A 1 30.15 6.09 19.20
CA MET A 1 29.39 5.69 17.98
C MET A 1 29.12 4.19 17.94
N SER A 2 30.11 3.34 18.25
CA SER A 2 29.96 1.87 18.36
C SER A 2 28.91 1.41 19.37
N ALA A 3 28.83 2.04 20.55
CA ALA A 3 27.85 1.71 21.59
C ALA A 3 26.39 2.00 21.18
N LEU A 4 26.14 3.07 20.41
CA LEU A 4 24.80 3.39 19.92
C LEU A 4 24.35 2.41 18.83
N PHE A 5 25.28 1.98 17.98
CA PHE A 5 25.02 0.96 16.97
C PHE A 5 24.77 -0.43 17.58
N SER A 6 25.49 -0.79 18.65
CA SER A 6 25.23 -2.05 19.36
C SER A 6 23.90 -2.03 20.11
N LEU A 7 23.50 -0.89 20.69
CA LEU A 7 22.17 -0.72 21.28
C LEU A 7 21.06 -0.83 20.23
N LEU A 8 21.25 -0.24 19.04
CA LEU A 8 20.28 -0.34 17.95
C LEU A 8 20.12 -1.78 17.47
N LYS A 9 21.22 -2.52 17.30
CA LYS A 9 21.18 -3.94 16.95
C LYS A 9 20.46 -4.79 18.00
N ARG A 10 20.75 -4.57 19.28
CA ARG A 10 20.05 -5.25 20.38
C ARG A 10 18.56 -4.94 20.37
N TYR A 11 18.19 -3.70 20.04
CA TYR A 11 16.79 -3.31 19.90
C TYR A 11 16.12 -4.02 18.72
N ASP A 12 16.77 -4.08 17.56
CA ASP A 12 16.28 -4.80 16.39
C ASP A 12 16.05 -6.29 16.70
N GLU A 13 17.00 -6.94 17.38
CA GLU A 13 16.88 -8.34 17.84
C GLU A 13 15.72 -8.54 18.82
N LEU A 14 15.55 -7.63 19.78
CA LEU A 14 14.43 -7.65 20.73
C LEU A 14 13.08 -7.50 20.04
N ILE A 15 13.01 -6.66 18.99
CA ILE A 15 11.79 -6.49 18.19
C ILE A 15 11.47 -7.77 17.44
N LEU A 16 12.45 -8.38 16.78
CA LEU A 16 12.23 -9.57 15.98
C LEU A 16 11.77 -10.76 16.84
N LYS A 17 12.38 -10.95 18.01
CA LYS A 17 12.00 -12.04 18.94
C LYS A 17 10.59 -11.88 19.51
N ASN A 18 10.12 -10.64 19.70
CA ASN A 18 8.83 -10.36 20.34
C ASN A 18 7.86 -9.64 19.39
N ALA A 19 7.99 -9.86 18.08
CA ALA A 19 7.27 -9.08 17.07
C ALA A 19 5.74 -9.12 17.25
N SER A 20 5.19 -10.28 17.62
CA SER A 20 3.75 -10.45 17.87
C SER A 20 3.29 -9.69 19.12
N GLN A 21 4.05 -9.75 20.20
CA GLN A 21 3.75 -9.04 21.45
C GLN A 21 3.82 -7.52 21.25
N ILE A 22 4.83 -7.05 20.54
CA ILE A 22 5.03 -5.62 20.26
C ILE A 22 3.89 -5.09 19.38
N SER A 23 3.47 -5.85 18.36
CA SER A 23 2.32 -5.50 17.52
C SER A 23 1.02 -5.38 18.34
N SER A 24 0.81 -6.28 19.32
CA SER A 24 -0.34 -6.23 20.23
C SER A 24 -0.28 -5.04 21.19
N ILE A 25 0.90 -4.73 21.73
CA ILE A 25 1.12 -3.55 22.59
C ILE A 25 0.87 -2.27 21.78
N GLU A 26 1.42 -2.16 20.57
CA GLU A 26 1.21 -1.03 19.66
C GLU A 26 -0.29 -0.82 19.39
N SER A 27 -1.00 -1.89 19.06
CA SER A 27 -2.44 -1.85 18.79
C SER A 27 -3.27 -1.45 20.01
N SER A 28 -2.87 -1.93 21.19
CA SER A 28 -3.51 -1.60 22.47
C SER A 28 -3.28 -0.13 22.84
N LEU A 29 -2.06 0.37 22.68
CA LEU A 29 -1.72 1.78 22.88
C LEU A 29 -2.43 2.70 21.88
N ARG A 30 -2.55 2.28 20.61
CA ARG A 30 -3.32 3.02 19.59
C ARG A 30 -4.80 3.11 19.99
N THR A 31 -5.38 2.01 20.49
CA THR A 31 -6.76 1.98 21.00
C THR A 31 -6.91 2.90 22.21
N LEU A 32 -5.97 2.85 23.16
CA LEU A 32 -5.96 3.72 24.33
C LEU A 32 -5.90 5.20 23.96
N THR A 33 -5.19 5.53 22.89
CA THR A 33 -5.06 6.90 22.40
C THR A 33 -6.39 7.49 21.94
N TYR A 34 -7.31 6.67 21.41
CA TYR A 34 -8.66 7.12 21.04
C TYR A 34 -9.60 7.31 22.24
N VAL A 35 -9.30 6.70 23.39
CA VAL A 35 -10.13 6.78 24.61
C VAL A 35 -9.73 7.96 25.50
N LEU A 36 -8.50 8.45 25.37
CA LEU A 36 -7.94 9.54 26.18
C LEU A 36 -8.57 10.94 25.98
N PRO A 37 -9.02 11.35 24.77
CA PRO A 37 -9.59 12.66 24.55
C PRO A 37 -10.82 12.91 25.43
N GLY A 38 -10.88 14.07 26.09
CA GLY A 38 -12.04 14.52 26.88
C GLY A 38 -11.94 14.35 28.40
N ARG A 39 -10.98 13.58 28.94
CA ARG A 39 -10.83 13.41 30.40
C ARG A 39 -9.98 14.47 31.10
N PHE A 40 -9.01 15.08 30.40
CA PHE A 40 -8.16 16.15 30.95
C PHE A 40 -8.02 17.32 29.97
N ALA A 41 -7.77 18.53 30.48
CA ALA A 41 -7.64 19.74 29.65
C ALA A 41 -6.49 19.66 28.63
N ASP A 42 -5.40 18.95 28.97
CA ASP A 42 -4.26 18.69 28.07
C ASP A 42 -4.29 17.29 27.45
N ALA A 43 -5.35 16.52 27.66
CA ALA A 43 -5.46 15.14 27.15
C ALA A 43 -5.47 15.12 25.62
N GLU A 44 -6.09 16.11 24.97
CA GLU A 44 -6.20 16.18 23.51
C GLU A 44 -4.80 16.26 22.87
N PHE A 45 -4.00 17.27 23.25
CA PHE A 45 -2.62 17.41 22.77
C PHE A 45 -1.73 16.20 23.11
N THR A 46 -1.89 15.66 24.31
CA THR A 46 -1.11 14.48 24.75
C THR A 46 -1.49 13.23 23.96
N SER A 47 -2.79 13.03 23.69
CA SER A 47 -3.28 11.91 22.87
C SER A 47 -2.79 12.01 21.43
N GLU A 48 -2.80 13.20 20.82
CA GLU A 48 -2.24 13.38 19.48
C GLU A 48 -0.72 13.16 19.45
N THR A 49 -0.02 13.54 20.52
CA THR A 49 1.42 13.26 20.66
C THR A 49 1.71 11.76 20.73
N LEU A 50 0.93 11.03 21.53
CA LEU A 50 1.03 9.58 21.61
C LEU A 50 0.67 8.93 20.27
N PHE A 51 -0.38 9.39 19.60
CA PHE A 51 -0.80 8.87 18.29
C PHE A 51 0.30 9.05 17.23
N ALA A 52 0.82 10.28 17.10
CA ALA A 52 1.88 10.59 16.16
C ALA A 52 3.15 9.76 16.46
N LEU A 53 3.55 9.69 17.74
CA LEU A 53 4.71 8.92 18.16
C LEU A 53 4.55 7.43 17.87
N LEU A 54 3.41 6.82 18.18
CA LEU A 54 3.11 5.42 17.92
C LEU A 54 3.18 5.10 16.43
N ASN A 55 2.61 5.94 15.57
CA ASN A 55 2.65 5.71 14.12
C ASN A 55 4.07 5.89 13.54
N LEU A 56 4.86 6.82 14.08
CA LEU A 56 6.27 6.98 13.69
C LEU A 56 7.14 5.79 14.14
N ILE A 57 6.91 5.27 15.35
CA ILE A 57 7.56 4.04 15.83
C ILE A 57 7.14 2.85 14.99
N GLY A 58 5.85 2.71 14.67
CA GLY A 58 5.33 1.67 13.79
C GLY A 58 6.01 1.68 12.42
N LEU A 59 6.19 2.87 11.82
CA LEU A 59 6.92 3.02 10.55
C LEU A 59 8.38 2.54 10.65
N TYR A 60 9.03 2.75 11.80
CA TYR A 60 10.38 2.23 12.05
C TYR A 60 10.38 0.71 12.22
N HIS A 61 9.45 0.15 13.01
CA HIS A 61 9.28 -1.30 13.18
C HIS A 61 9.03 -2.02 11.86
N ASP A 62 8.19 -1.45 11.00
CA ASP A 62 7.92 -1.98 9.66
C ASP A 62 9.21 -2.06 8.83
N SER A 63 10.09 -1.06 8.95
CA SER A 63 11.38 -1.07 8.26
C SER A 63 12.31 -2.18 8.74
N ILE A 64 12.24 -2.56 10.03
CA ILE A 64 13.01 -3.68 10.61
C ILE A 64 12.43 -5.01 10.13
N LEU A 65 11.11 -5.18 10.22
CA LEU A 65 10.42 -6.40 9.79
C LEU A 65 10.65 -6.69 8.31
N VAL A 66 10.61 -5.67 7.45
CA VAL A 66 10.90 -5.82 6.02
C VAL A 66 12.34 -6.27 5.78
N ARG A 67 13.33 -5.68 6.46
CA ARG A 67 14.74 -6.08 6.34
C ARG A 67 14.97 -7.50 6.82
N ALA A 68 14.33 -7.89 7.93
CA ALA A 68 14.43 -9.23 8.47
C ALA A 68 13.78 -10.26 7.53
N ALA A 69 12.61 -9.95 6.96
CA ALA A 69 11.92 -10.82 6.01
C ALA A 69 12.73 -11.04 4.71
N GLU A 70 13.50 -10.05 4.26
CA GLU A 70 14.39 -10.20 3.10
C GLU A 70 15.57 -11.16 3.38
N ASN A 71 16.01 -11.25 4.64
CA ASN A 71 17.09 -12.14 5.06
C ASN A 71 16.65 -13.59 5.31
N LEU A 72 15.34 -13.87 5.34
CA LEU A 72 14.82 -15.23 5.52
C LEU A 72 15.16 -16.14 4.32
N PRO A 73 15.19 -17.48 4.51
CA PRO A 73 15.29 -18.43 3.41
C PRO A 73 14.06 -18.36 2.48
N PRO A 74 14.20 -18.68 1.19
CA PRO A 74 13.18 -18.45 0.16
C PRO A 74 11.86 -19.15 0.46
N SER A 75 11.87 -20.33 1.08
CA SER A 75 10.65 -21.04 1.49
C SER A 75 9.84 -20.27 2.53
N LYS A 76 10.48 -19.47 3.38
CA LYS A 76 9.84 -18.70 4.46
C LYS A 76 9.59 -17.24 4.08
N ARG A 77 10.07 -16.80 2.91
CA ARG A 77 9.84 -15.42 2.45
C ARG A 77 8.36 -15.23 2.11
N PRO A 78 7.67 -14.26 2.72
CA PRO A 78 6.29 -13.96 2.36
C PRO A 78 6.24 -13.44 0.92
N ILE A 79 5.22 -13.88 0.18
CA ILE A 79 4.96 -13.38 -1.18
C ILE A 79 4.49 -11.92 -1.03
N PRO A 80 5.20 -10.93 -1.58
CA PRO A 80 4.80 -9.53 -1.43
C PRO A 80 3.52 -9.26 -2.21
N SER A 81 2.58 -8.50 -1.64
CA SER A 81 1.39 -8.09 -2.38
C SER A 81 1.75 -7.28 -3.64
N PRO A 82 0.86 -7.22 -4.64
CA PRO A 82 1.05 -6.37 -5.82
C PRO A 82 1.34 -4.91 -5.45
N HIS A 83 0.69 -4.40 -4.40
CA HIS A 83 0.91 -3.06 -3.87
C HIS A 83 2.34 -2.89 -3.34
N ASN A 84 2.82 -3.82 -2.52
CA ASN A 84 4.16 -3.78 -1.94
C ASN A 84 5.25 -3.96 -2.99
N ARG A 85 5.04 -4.83 -3.98
CA ARG A 85 5.95 -4.99 -5.13
C ARG A 85 6.06 -3.69 -5.93
N TYR A 86 4.94 -3.01 -6.20
CA TYR A 86 4.92 -1.73 -6.89
C TYR A 86 5.67 -0.65 -6.11
N THR A 87 5.33 -0.44 -4.84
CA THR A 87 5.92 0.63 -4.01
C THR A 87 7.40 0.38 -3.73
N ARG A 88 7.82 -0.86 -3.44
CA ARG A 88 9.24 -1.23 -3.26
C ARG A 88 10.04 -0.96 -4.53
N TYR A 89 9.51 -1.28 -5.70
CA TYR A 89 10.19 -1.01 -6.97
C TYR A 89 10.52 0.48 -7.13
N TRP A 90 9.57 1.38 -6.87
CA TRP A 90 9.79 2.82 -7.01
C TRP A 90 10.69 3.41 -5.92
N ILE A 91 10.60 2.90 -4.69
CA ILE A 91 11.50 3.25 -3.58
C ILE A 91 12.95 2.89 -3.92
N ASN A 92 13.18 1.68 -4.43
CA ASN A 92 14.51 1.20 -4.78
C ASN A 92 15.04 1.86 -6.06
N SER A 93 14.16 2.16 -7.02
CA SER A 93 14.55 2.81 -8.27
C SER A 93 14.94 4.27 -8.10
N SER A 94 14.32 5.03 -7.18
CA SER A 94 14.65 6.44 -7.03
C SER A 94 14.63 6.95 -5.59
N LYS A 95 15.77 7.55 -5.19
CA LYS A 95 15.95 8.18 -3.87
C LYS A 95 15.02 9.37 -3.65
N THR A 96 14.59 10.04 -4.72
CA THR A 96 13.66 11.18 -4.65
C THR A 96 12.24 10.71 -4.33
N TYR A 97 11.76 9.64 -4.98
CA TYR A 97 10.49 9.01 -4.64
C TYR A 97 10.50 8.55 -3.18
N GLN A 98 11.57 7.84 -2.77
CA GLN A 98 11.74 7.37 -1.40
C GLN A 98 11.63 8.52 -0.38
N ARG A 99 12.38 9.61 -0.58
CA ARG A 99 12.32 10.77 0.33
C ARG A 99 10.94 11.42 0.33
N ALA A 100 10.31 11.58 -0.84
CA ALA A 100 9.00 12.19 -0.96
C ALA A 100 7.90 11.34 -0.32
N SER A 101 7.93 10.01 -0.49
CA SER A 101 6.95 9.10 0.10
C SER A 101 7.07 9.07 1.63
N PHE A 102 8.29 9.01 2.16
CA PHE A 102 8.51 9.07 3.60
C PHE A 102 8.15 10.43 4.19
N ALA A 103 8.50 11.54 3.53
CA ALA A 103 8.10 12.87 3.97
C ALA A 103 6.58 13.05 3.97
N LEU A 104 5.89 12.53 2.95
CA LEU A 104 4.43 12.57 2.88
C LEU A 104 3.78 11.79 4.04
N THR A 105 4.24 10.57 4.31
CA THR A 105 3.73 9.76 5.42
C THR A 105 4.06 10.39 6.77
N PHE A 106 5.27 10.92 6.95
CA PHE A 106 5.67 11.63 8.16
C PHE A 106 4.78 12.85 8.42
N LEU A 107 4.52 13.67 7.39
CA LEU A 107 3.62 14.82 7.49
C LEU A 107 2.18 14.41 7.80
N GLN A 108 1.71 13.26 7.28
CA GLN A 108 0.37 12.77 7.55
C GLN A 108 0.19 12.27 8.99
N TYR A 109 1.24 11.81 9.66
CA TYR A 109 1.17 11.42 11.07
C TYR A 109 1.39 12.58 12.04
N THR A 110 1.95 13.70 11.57
CA THR A 110 2.35 14.82 12.44
C THR A 110 1.55 16.11 12.20
N ASP A 111 0.68 16.16 11.19
CA ASP A 111 -0.07 17.36 10.82
C ASP A 111 -1.00 17.86 11.94
N VAL A 112 -1.80 16.99 12.54
CA VAL A 112 -2.70 17.33 13.65
C VAL A 112 -1.91 17.78 14.87
N LEU A 113 -0.82 17.09 15.20
CA LEU A 113 0.07 17.49 16.30
C LEU A 113 0.67 18.88 16.09
N MET A 114 1.15 19.16 14.87
CA MET A 114 1.67 20.48 14.52
C MET A 114 0.58 21.55 14.58
N GLU A 115 -0.62 21.23 14.10
CA GLU A 115 -1.79 22.12 14.14
C GLU A 115 -2.15 22.50 15.59
N MET A 116 -2.27 21.51 16.48
CA MET A 116 -2.59 21.72 17.89
C MET A 116 -1.45 22.43 18.63
N GLY A 117 -0.20 22.06 18.35
CA GLY A 117 0.98 22.68 18.94
C GLY A 117 1.10 24.16 18.60
N VAL A 118 0.82 24.53 17.36
CA VAL A 118 0.81 25.94 16.93
C VAL A 118 -0.37 26.70 17.50
N GLN A 119 -1.56 26.09 17.53
CA GLN A 119 -2.74 26.71 18.13
C GLN A 119 -2.50 27.07 19.61
N LYS A 120 -1.87 26.18 20.37
CA LYS A 120 -1.58 26.36 21.81
C LYS A 120 -0.57 27.49 22.07
N LYS A 121 0.45 27.65 21.20
CA LYS A 121 1.54 28.62 21.41
C LYS A 121 1.35 29.97 20.71
N TRP A 122 0.80 29.98 19.50
CA TRP A 122 0.76 31.16 18.61
C TRP A 122 -0.65 31.54 18.12
N GLY A 123 -1.68 30.84 18.60
CA GLY A 123 -3.08 31.18 18.33
C GLY A 123 -3.58 30.79 16.92
N LYS A 124 -4.81 31.21 16.63
CA LYS A 124 -5.59 30.73 15.47
C LYS A 124 -5.08 31.25 14.11
N GLU A 125 -4.56 32.47 14.06
CA GLU A 125 -4.06 33.06 12.80
C GLU A 125 -2.85 32.30 12.25
N VAL A 126 -1.91 31.94 13.13
CA VAL A 126 -0.70 31.20 12.74
C VAL A 126 -1.04 29.76 12.39
N LYS A 127 -2.00 29.15 13.11
CA LYS A 127 -2.55 27.83 12.79
C LYS A 127 -2.99 27.73 11.32
N TRP A 128 -3.80 28.66 10.83
CA TRP A 128 -4.28 28.62 9.44
C TRP A 128 -3.16 28.79 8.41
N LYS A 129 -2.13 29.59 8.72
CA LYS A 129 -0.94 29.71 7.87
C LYS A 129 -0.18 28.37 7.81
N LEU A 130 -0.02 27.70 8.95
CA LEU A 130 0.63 26.40 9.03
C LEU A 130 -0.11 25.33 8.21
N ILE A 131 -1.43 25.23 8.36
CA ILE A 131 -2.25 24.24 7.62
C ILE A 131 -2.05 24.42 6.11
N ILE A 132 -2.07 25.67 5.61
CA ILE A 132 -1.85 25.96 4.19
C ILE A 132 -0.45 25.50 3.74
N VAL A 133 0.59 25.79 4.55
CA VAL A 133 1.96 25.38 4.24
C VAL A 133 2.11 23.85 4.24
N ILE A 134 1.53 23.15 5.22
CA ILE A 134 1.56 21.68 5.30
C ILE A 134 0.85 21.08 4.09
N GLU A 135 -0.36 21.54 3.77
CA GLU A 135 -1.10 21.03 2.60
C GLU A 135 -0.39 21.34 1.29
N LEU A 136 0.26 22.51 1.17
CA LEU A 136 1.10 22.83 0.02
C LEU A 136 2.29 21.86 -0.10
N ILE A 137 2.98 21.55 0.99
CA ILE A 137 4.08 20.59 0.99
C ILE A 137 3.57 19.20 0.60
N LYS A 138 2.43 18.74 1.13
CA LYS A 138 1.82 17.45 0.75
C LYS A 138 1.49 17.41 -0.74
N VAL A 139 0.92 18.48 -1.29
CA VAL A 139 0.64 18.61 -2.73
C VAL A 139 1.91 18.52 -3.55
N ILE A 140 2.97 19.24 -3.17
CA ILE A 140 4.27 19.20 -3.84
C ILE A 140 4.86 17.78 -3.80
N CYS A 141 4.83 17.11 -2.65
CA CYS A 141 5.27 15.72 -2.50
C CYS A 141 4.49 14.79 -3.45
N ARG A 142 3.16 14.88 -3.49
CA ARG A 142 2.32 14.07 -4.39
C ARG A 142 2.61 14.35 -5.87
N ILE A 143 2.80 15.61 -6.24
CA ILE A 143 3.18 15.98 -7.61
C ILE A 143 4.55 15.39 -7.97
N LEU A 144 5.54 15.44 -7.06
CA LEU A 144 6.85 14.82 -7.26
C LEU A 144 6.74 13.31 -7.43
N LEU A 145 5.90 12.64 -6.63
CA LEU A 145 5.63 11.21 -6.77
C LEU A 145 5.03 10.89 -8.15
N LEU A 146 4.02 11.65 -8.59
CA LEU A 146 3.38 11.49 -9.90
C LEU A 146 4.36 11.65 -11.06
N HIS A 147 5.25 12.65 -11.00
CA HIS A 147 6.27 12.85 -12.04
C HIS A 147 7.29 11.71 -12.08
N LYS A 148 7.70 11.19 -10.91
CA LYS A 148 8.67 10.07 -10.83
C LYS A 148 8.08 8.73 -11.24
N THR A 149 6.78 8.52 -11.04
CA THR A 149 6.07 7.31 -11.51
C THR A 149 5.65 7.37 -12.97
N GLN A 150 6.07 8.38 -13.74
CA GLN A 150 5.70 8.60 -15.15
C GLN A 150 4.18 8.76 -15.34
N GLU A 151 3.56 9.63 -14.55
CA GLU A 151 2.12 9.93 -14.58
C GLU A 151 1.22 8.72 -14.33
N ARG A 152 1.64 7.79 -13.47
CA ARG A 152 0.77 6.71 -12.98
C ARG A 152 -0.07 7.20 -11.81
N THR A 153 -1.27 6.65 -11.63
CA THR A 153 -2.10 6.97 -10.46
C THR A 153 -1.30 6.77 -9.17
N ILE A 154 -1.44 7.71 -8.24
CA ILE A 154 -0.76 7.60 -6.95
C ILE A 154 -1.45 6.52 -6.14
N VAL A 155 -0.67 5.51 -5.75
CA VAL A 155 -1.17 4.45 -4.90
C VAL A 155 -1.18 4.92 -3.45
N ASN A 156 -2.27 4.70 -2.73
CA ASN A 156 -2.41 5.05 -1.33
C ASN A 156 -2.38 3.79 -0.45
N PRO A 157 -1.53 3.73 0.59
CA PRO A 157 -0.44 4.64 0.93
C PRO A 157 0.73 4.58 -0.07
N ALA A 158 1.57 5.63 -0.12
CA ALA A 158 2.72 5.71 -1.03
C ALA A 158 3.94 4.90 -0.56
N VAL A 159 3.90 4.43 0.70
CA VAL A 159 4.88 3.55 1.34
C VAL A 159 4.35 2.11 1.37
N PRO A 160 5.23 1.10 1.46
CA PRO A 160 4.81 -0.30 1.57
C PRO A 160 3.93 -0.51 2.80
N ARG A 161 2.88 -1.31 2.65
CA ARG A 161 1.99 -1.72 3.73
C ARG A 161 2.66 -2.81 4.57
N ARG A 162 2.37 -2.79 5.88
CA ARG A 162 2.71 -3.87 6.80
C ARG A 162 1.80 -5.06 6.53
N GLU A 163 2.33 -6.05 5.82
CA GLU A 163 1.65 -7.31 5.49
C GLU A 163 2.40 -8.54 6.03
N ILE A 164 3.55 -8.33 6.68
CA ILE A 164 4.37 -9.41 7.20
C ILE A 164 3.76 -9.85 8.52
N ASP A 165 3.30 -11.09 8.56
CA ASP A 165 2.85 -11.70 9.80
C ASP A 165 4.04 -11.90 10.75
N PRO A 166 3.97 -11.38 11.98
CA PRO A 166 5.08 -11.47 12.93
C PRO A 166 5.34 -12.91 13.40
N SER A 167 4.42 -13.84 13.17
CA SER A 167 4.58 -15.27 13.51
C SER A 167 5.66 -15.98 12.69
N ILE A 168 6.01 -15.48 11.51
CA ILE A 168 7.02 -16.07 10.61
C ILE A 168 8.41 -16.10 11.28
N PHE A 169 8.68 -15.16 12.18
CA PHE A 169 9.97 -15.09 12.88
C PHE A 169 10.05 -16.00 14.13
N ASN A 170 8.92 -16.46 14.65
CA ASN A 170 8.87 -17.30 15.85
C ASN A 170 8.91 -18.81 15.54
N SER A 171 8.65 -19.20 14.29
CA SER A 171 8.59 -20.61 13.87
C SER A 171 9.96 -21.32 13.82
N ASP A 172 11.06 -20.61 14.06
CA ASP A 172 12.40 -21.20 14.07
C ASP A 172 12.69 -21.99 15.37
N GLU A 173 11.94 -21.77 16.45
CA GLU A 173 12.18 -22.44 17.74
C GLU A 173 11.41 -23.77 17.92
N SER A 174 10.47 -24.14 17.03
CA SER A 174 9.56 -25.28 17.27
C SER A 174 9.84 -26.57 16.49
N ILE A 175 10.93 -26.67 15.72
CA ILE A 175 11.36 -27.91 15.05
C ILE A 175 12.77 -28.30 15.49
N THR A 176 13.01 -28.38 16.80
CA THR A 176 14.05 -29.27 17.34
C THR A 176 13.42 -30.64 17.54
N ASP A 177 13.26 -31.38 16.45
CA ASP A 177 12.91 -32.80 16.52
C ASP A 177 14.02 -33.52 17.31
N ALA A 178 13.61 -34.23 18.36
CA ALA A 178 14.44 -34.96 19.32
C ALA A 178 15.25 -36.13 18.73
N ASN A 179 15.36 -36.25 17.41
CA ASN A 179 16.08 -37.31 16.73
C ASN A 179 17.18 -36.70 15.87
N GLY A 180 18.43 -36.83 16.33
CA GLY A 180 19.64 -36.33 15.68
C GLY A 180 19.92 -36.93 14.30
N VAL A 181 19.12 -36.55 13.31
CA VAL A 181 19.37 -36.80 11.90
C VAL A 181 19.93 -35.51 11.32
N ASN A 182 21.19 -35.60 10.85
CA ASN A 182 21.99 -34.54 10.25
C ASN A 182 21.15 -33.42 9.59
N GLU A 183 21.38 -32.18 10.01
CA GLU A 183 20.88 -30.95 9.40
C GLU A 183 21.27 -30.89 7.92
N LEU A 184 20.48 -31.53 7.06
CA LEU A 184 20.51 -31.25 5.63
C LEU A 184 20.15 -29.78 5.48
N SER A 185 21.11 -28.98 5.03
CA SER A 185 20.96 -27.54 4.88
C SER A 185 19.64 -27.24 4.17
N GLU A 186 18.74 -26.50 4.82
CA GLU A 186 17.41 -26.18 4.29
C GLU A 186 17.49 -25.36 2.99
N THR A 187 18.68 -24.84 2.69
CA THR A 187 18.96 -23.99 1.54
C THR A 187 20.21 -24.47 0.82
N TRP A 188 20.16 -24.45 -0.52
CA TRP A 188 21.28 -24.73 -1.40
C TRP A 188 21.59 -23.49 -2.24
N THR A 189 22.87 -23.10 -2.30
CA THR A 189 23.33 -21.99 -3.15
C THR A 189 23.86 -22.51 -4.47
N GLY A 190 23.29 -22.02 -5.57
CA GLY A 190 23.73 -22.38 -6.91
C GLY A 190 25.15 -21.87 -7.17
N LYS A 191 26.08 -22.78 -7.50
CA LYS A 191 27.51 -22.45 -7.70
C LYS A 191 27.75 -21.37 -8.78
N TYR A 192 26.91 -21.32 -9.82
CA TYR A 192 27.06 -20.39 -10.95
C TYR A 192 26.15 -19.16 -10.85
N THR A 193 24.97 -19.31 -10.25
CA THR A 193 23.98 -18.23 -10.14
C THR A 193 24.16 -17.41 -8.85
N GLY A 194 24.82 -17.97 -7.84
CA GLY A 194 24.87 -17.41 -6.48
C GLY A 194 23.51 -17.31 -5.81
N GLN A 195 22.46 -17.86 -6.43
CA GLN A 195 21.09 -17.79 -5.92
C GLN A 195 20.89 -18.87 -4.87
N LEU A 196 20.23 -18.48 -3.80
CA LEU A 196 19.88 -19.36 -2.70
C LEU A 196 18.49 -19.94 -3.01
N HIS A 197 18.42 -21.27 -3.08
CA HIS A 197 17.22 -22.07 -3.35
C HIS A 197 16.90 -22.95 -2.15
N ASP A 198 15.64 -23.34 -2.00
CA ASP A 198 15.26 -24.31 -0.98
C ASP A 198 15.76 -25.71 -1.38
N SER A 199 16.21 -26.49 -0.40
CA SER A 199 16.54 -27.89 -0.63
C SER A 199 15.27 -28.72 -0.78
N ILE A 200 15.38 -29.84 -1.51
CA ILE A 200 14.25 -30.72 -1.82
C ILE A 200 13.52 -31.23 -0.56
N SER A 201 14.22 -31.34 0.57
CA SER A 201 13.67 -31.73 1.87
C SER A 201 12.63 -30.73 2.38
N VAL A 202 12.79 -29.43 2.09
CA VAL A 202 11.83 -28.39 2.49
C VAL A 202 10.53 -28.53 1.69
N VAL A 203 10.64 -28.84 0.40
CA VAL A 203 9.47 -29.08 -0.47
C VAL A 203 8.69 -30.30 0.02
N GLN A 204 9.37 -31.38 0.42
CA GLN A 204 8.73 -32.58 0.97
C GLN A 204 7.99 -32.31 2.29
N LYS A 205 8.58 -31.52 3.21
CA LYS A 205 7.91 -31.09 4.45
C LYS A 205 6.68 -30.22 4.18
N GLY A 206 6.73 -29.36 3.15
CA GLY A 206 5.59 -28.52 2.76
C GLY A 206 4.39 -29.33 2.28
N VAL A 207 4.60 -30.45 1.60
CA VAL A 207 3.50 -31.34 1.15
C VAL A 207 2.76 -31.97 2.32
N THR A 208 3.44 -32.27 3.44
CA THR A 208 2.80 -32.84 4.63
C THR A 208 2.01 -31.83 5.46
N GLN A 209 2.17 -30.53 5.21
CA GLN A 209 1.55 -29.46 5.98
C GLN A 209 0.13 -29.11 5.50
N TYR A 210 -0.22 -29.46 4.26
CA TYR A 210 -1.55 -29.19 3.68
C TYR A 210 -2.35 -30.50 3.57
N PRO A 211 -3.56 -30.57 4.13
CA PRO A 211 -4.40 -31.76 4.05
C PRO A 211 -4.96 -32.01 2.64
N ASP A 212 -5.10 -30.96 1.83
CA ASP A 212 -5.53 -31.04 0.44
C ASP A 212 -4.48 -30.45 -0.53
N VAL A 213 -4.29 -31.14 -1.65
CA VAL A 213 -3.41 -30.72 -2.75
C VAL A 213 -3.96 -29.44 -3.39
N SER A 214 -5.28 -29.26 -3.44
CA SER A 214 -5.92 -28.07 -4.01
C SER A 214 -5.49 -26.80 -3.28
N ASP A 215 -5.47 -26.83 -1.94
CA ASP A 215 -5.07 -25.68 -1.11
C ASP A 215 -3.58 -25.34 -1.28
N TYR A 216 -2.73 -26.36 -1.38
CA TYR A 216 -1.31 -26.18 -1.70
C TYR A 216 -1.12 -25.53 -3.08
N LEU A 217 -1.85 -26.02 -4.09
CA LEU A 217 -1.78 -25.48 -5.45
C LEU A 217 -2.31 -24.05 -5.50
N MET A 218 -3.45 -23.75 -4.87
CA MET A 218 -4.00 -22.39 -4.85
C MET A 218 -3.07 -21.38 -4.18
N ASN A 219 -2.36 -21.79 -3.12
CA ASN A 219 -1.36 -20.94 -2.48
C ASN A 219 -0.10 -20.71 -3.36
N LYS A 220 0.23 -21.67 -4.24
CA LYS A 220 1.40 -21.61 -5.12
C LYS A 220 1.09 -21.10 -6.53
N VAL A 221 -0.17 -21.00 -6.91
CA VAL A 221 -0.59 -20.50 -8.22
C VAL A 221 -0.21 -19.03 -8.32
N LEU A 222 0.70 -18.74 -9.25
CA LEU A 222 1.06 -17.38 -9.62
C LEU A 222 -0.12 -16.74 -10.33
N MET A 223 -0.65 -15.67 -9.74
CA MET A 223 -1.67 -14.89 -10.39
C MET A 223 -1.04 -14.03 -11.50
N ILE A 224 -1.87 -13.48 -12.39
CA ILE A 224 -1.38 -12.66 -13.53
C ILE A 224 -0.60 -11.44 -13.03
N GLU A 225 -0.99 -10.91 -11.87
CA GLU A 225 -0.34 -9.79 -11.19
C GLU A 225 1.07 -10.17 -10.73
N ASP A 226 1.32 -11.44 -10.46
CA ASP A 226 2.62 -11.92 -9.98
C ASP A 226 3.67 -12.04 -11.06
N VAL A 227 3.22 -12.29 -12.27
CA VAL A 227 4.07 -12.37 -13.46
C VAL A 227 4.35 -10.98 -14.05
N ARG A 228 3.45 -10.01 -13.85
CA ARG A 228 3.61 -8.64 -14.38
C ARG A 228 4.80 -7.93 -13.76
N LYS A 229 5.48 -7.13 -14.59
CA LYS A 229 6.54 -6.24 -14.11
C LYS A 229 5.93 -5.22 -13.13
N PRO A 230 6.63 -4.87 -12.03
CA PRO A 230 6.13 -3.92 -11.05
C PRO A 230 5.58 -2.61 -11.64
N PRO A 231 6.25 -1.90 -12.58
CA PRO A 231 5.73 -0.66 -13.13
C PRO A 231 4.48 -0.83 -14.02
N ASP A 232 4.13 -2.05 -14.42
CA ASP A 232 2.97 -2.34 -15.26
C ASP A 232 1.74 -2.75 -14.43
N LEU A 233 1.89 -2.86 -13.10
CA LEU A 233 0.79 -3.08 -12.16
C LEU A 233 -0.15 -1.87 -12.09
N VAL A 234 0.36 -0.68 -12.39
CA VAL A 234 -0.42 0.56 -12.40
C VAL A 234 -0.33 1.19 -13.78
N HIS A 235 -1.50 1.48 -14.34
CA HIS A 235 -1.64 2.08 -15.65
C HIS A 235 -1.04 3.50 -15.68
N LYS A 236 -0.33 3.81 -16.76
CA LYS A 236 0.08 5.19 -17.07
C LYS A 236 -1.16 5.99 -17.44
N LEU A 237 -1.29 7.19 -16.87
CA LEU A 237 -2.29 8.16 -17.27
C LEU A 237 -1.74 8.98 -18.44
N GLN A 238 -2.62 9.39 -19.36
CA GLN A 238 -2.28 10.33 -20.42
C GLN A 238 -3.45 11.29 -20.67
N GLY A 239 -3.12 12.56 -20.90
CA GLY A 239 -4.11 13.60 -21.24
C GLY A 239 -5.13 13.81 -20.13
N PHE A 240 -6.40 13.49 -20.39
CA PHE A 240 -7.51 13.67 -19.45
C PHE A 240 -7.31 12.91 -18.13
N GLY A 241 -6.69 11.72 -18.16
CA GLY A 241 -6.39 10.97 -16.94
C GLY A 241 -5.44 11.72 -16.01
N SER A 242 -4.36 12.28 -16.57
CA SER A 242 -3.34 13.03 -15.82
C SER A 242 -3.90 14.32 -15.20
N ILE A 243 -4.79 15.02 -15.93
CA ILE A 243 -5.49 16.21 -15.41
C ILE A 243 -6.40 15.84 -14.23
N GLY A 244 -7.09 14.71 -14.31
CA GLY A 244 -7.97 14.23 -13.24
C GLY A 244 -7.20 13.94 -11.96
N GLU A 245 -6.05 13.29 -12.09
CA GLU A 245 -5.14 13.01 -10.98
C GLU A 245 -4.55 14.29 -10.38
N LEU A 246 -4.14 15.25 -11.22
CA LEU A 246 -3.64 16.54 -10.74
C LEU A 246 -4.69 17.32 -9.94
N LEU A 247 -5.94 17.35 -10.43
CA LEU A 247 -7.06 17.95 -9.71
C LEU A 247 -7.32 17.27 -8.37
N TYR A 248 -7.25 15.94 -8.34
CA TYR A 248 -7.39 15.17 -7.11
C TYR A 248 -6.31 15.49 -6.08
N ILE A 249 -5.05 15.60 -6.53
CA ILE A 249 -3.91 15.96 -5.68
C ILE A 249 -4.08 17.36 -5.08
N ILE A 250 -4.51 18.34 -5.88
CA ILE A 250 -4.64 19.75 -5.49
C ILE A 250 -5.89 20.00 -4.61
N ARG A 251 -6.87 19.09 -4.61
CA ARG A 251 -8.16 19.22 -3.89
C ARG A 251 -8.03 19.67 -2.42
N PRO A 252 -7.19 19.05 -1.56
CA PRO A 252 -7.10 19.44 -0.15
C PRO A 252 -6.62 20.89 0.03
N LEU A 253 -5.69 21.33 -0.82
CA LEU A 253 -5.18 22.70 -0.78
C LEU A 253 -6.25 23.72 -1.21
N LEU A 254 -6.99 23.45 -2.27
CA LEU A 254 -8.11 24.33 -2.68
C LEU A 254 -9.21 24.37 -1.61
N TYR A 255 -9.47 23.24 -0.96
CA TYR A 255 -10.41 23.19 0.16
C TYR A 255 -9.96 24.09 1.31
N VAL A 256 -8.71 24.00 1.76
CA VAL A 256 -8.20 24.86 2.85
C VAL A 256 -8.18 26.34 2.46
N LEU A 257 -7.80 26.68 1.22
CA LEU A 257 -7.81 28.06 0.74
C LEU A 257 -9.22 28.67 0.71
N THR A 258 -10.21 27.88 0.27
CA THR A 258 -11.60 28.31 0.23
C THR A 258 -12.20 28.41 1.63
N LEU A 259 -11.84 27.51 2.53
CA LEU A 259 -12.24 27.54 3.94
C LEU A 259 -11.68 28.79 4.64
N ARG A 260 -10.43 29.19 4.35
CA ARG A 260 -9.85 30.43 4.86
C ARG A 260 -10.57 31.68 4.34
N ARG A 261 -11.03 31.68 3.07
CA ARG A 261 -11.68 32.84 2.45
C ARG A 261 -13.14 33.01 2.89
N TYR A 262 -13.91 31.93 2.92
CA TYR A 262 -15.36 31.99 3.17
C TYR A 262 -15.75 31.59 4.60
N GLY A 263 -14.80 31.09 5.39
CA GLY A 263 -15.00 30.63 6.76
C GLY A 263 -15.82 29.35 6.88
N ASN A 264 -15.88 28.82 8.10
CA ASN A 264 -16.47 27.51 8.40
C ASN A 264 -18.01 27.48 8.29
N ARG A 265 -18.69 28.64 8.24
CA ARG A 265 -20.15 28.72 8.16
C ARG A 265 -20.69 28.64 6.74
N SER A 266 -19.81 28.76 5.74
CA SER A 266 -20.19 28.75 4.34
C SER A 266 -20.19 27.33 3.77
N TRP A 267 -21.14 27.05 2.87
CA TRP A 267 -21.24 25.78 2.14
C TRP A 267 -20.34 25.73 0.90
N ARG A 268 -19.68 26.86 0.55
CA ARG A 268 -18.84 26.99 -0.66
C ARG A 268 -17.63 26.05 -0.68
N PRO A 269 -16.86 25.86 0.41
CA PRO A 269 -15.72 24.93 0.43
C PRO A 269 -16.16 23.49 0.16
N TRP A 270 -17.31 23.10 0.72
CA TRP A 270 -17.92 21.79 0.50
C TRP A 270 -18.34 21.59 -0.97
N LEU A 271 -19.06 22.56 -1.54
CA LEU A 271 -19.47 22.49 -2.94
C LEU A 271 -18.28 22.41 -3.89
N LEU A 272 -17.22 23.18 -3.64
CA LEU A 272 -16.00 23.14 -4.44
C LEU A 272 -15.31 21.77 -4.34
N SER A 273 -15.19 21.21 -3.13
CA SER A 273 -14.60 19.89 -2.91
C SER A 273 -15.37 18.78 -3.65
N ILE A 274 -16.71 18.81 -3.59
CA ILE A 274 -17.60 17.88 -4.30
C ILE A 274 -17.47 18.08 -5.82
N SER A 275 -17.44 19.32 -6.30
CA SER A 275 -17.30 19.63 -7.73
C SER A 275 -15.99 19.09 -8.30
N ILE A 276 -14.88 19.23 -7.57
CA ILE A 276 -13.59 18.65 -7.96
C ILE A 276 -13.67 17.13 -8.00
N GLU A 277 -14.26 16.49 -6.98
CA GLU A 277 -14.40 15.03 -6.94
C GLU A 277 -15.22 14.47 -8.09
N LEU A 278 -16.36 15.11 -8.41
CA LEU A 278 -17.18 14.74 -9.55
C LEU A 278 -16.41 14.91 -10.86
N THR A 279 -15.71 16.03 -11.01
CA THR A 279 -14.91 16.31 -12.21
C THR A 279 -13.80 15.26 -12.40
N THR A 280 -13.05 14.93 -11.34
CA THR A 280 -12.03 13.88 -11.37
C THR A 280 -12.63 12.53 -11.74
N ARG A 281 -13.75 12.12 -11.14
CA ARG A 281 -14.41 10.84 -11.44
C ARG A 281 -14.94 10.78 -12.87
N ILE A 282 -15.52 11.86 -13.38
CA ILE A 282 -15.98 11.96 -14.78
C ILE A 282 -14.78 11.85 -15.73
N LEU A 283 -13.67 12.52 -15.41
CA LEU A 283 -12.48 12.52 -16.26
C LEU A 283 -11.77 11.16 -16.26
N ALA A 284 -11.68 10.51 -15.10
CA ALA A 284 -11.15 9.16 -14.96
C ALA A 284 -12.02 8.12 -15.68
N SER A 285 -13.35 8.16 -15.51
CA SER A 285 -14.25 7.26 -16.21
C SER A 285 -14.22 7.46 -17.73
N TYR A 286 -14.14 8.71 -18.19
CA TYR A 286 -13.97 9.01 -19.62
C TYR A 286 -12.65 8.48 -20.16
N TYR A 287 -11.54 8.65 -19.42
CA TYR A 287 -10.22 8.12 -19.78
C TYR A 287 -10.25 6.60 -19.90
N TYR A 288 -10.70 5.90 -18.87
CA TYR A 288 -10.72 4.43 -18.84
C TYR A 288 -11.63 3.84 -19.92
N LYS A 289 -12.80 4.45 -20.14
CA LYS A 289 -13.73 3.99 -21.19
C LYS A 289 -13.17 4.16 -22.60
N LYS A 290 -12.32 5.18 -22.83
CA LYS A 290 -11.73 5.48 -24.15
C LYS A 290 -10.44 4.70 -24.44
N ARG A 291 -9.58 4.53 -23.43
CA ARG A 291 -8.20 4.05 -23.61
C ARG A 291 -8.01 2.57 -23.29
N ILE A 292 -8.74 2.02 -22.32
CA ILE A 292 -8.64 0.59 -22.04
C ILE A 292 -9.32 -0.14 -23.21
N PRO A 293 -8.69 -1.20 -23.78
CA PRO A 293 -9.40 -2.12 -24.65
C PRO A 293 -10.78 -2.37 -24.05
N GLY A 294 -11.85 -2.32 -24.85
CA GLY A 294 -13.17 -2.78 -24.39
C GLY A 294 -14.06 -1.77 -23.70
N GLY A 295 -13.56 -0.61 -23.27
CA GLY A 295 -14.41 0.39 -22.63
C GLY A 295 -15.68 0.75 -23.43
N TYR A 296 -15.58 1.51 -24.52
CA TYR A 296 -16.73 1.79 -25.40
C TYR A 296 -17.18 0.60 -26.26
N ARG A 297 -16.32 -0.42 -26.41
CA ARG A 297 -16.56 -1.55 -27.31
C ARG A 297 -17.35 -2.68 -26.66
N TRP A 298 -17.25 -2.88 -25.34
CA TRP A 298 -17.91 -3.99 -24.63
C TRP A 298 -19.42 -3.95 -24.64
N PRO A 299 -20.09 -2.81 -24.44
CA PRO A 299 -21.55 -2.78 -24.57
C PRO A 299 -22.02 -3.23 -25.96
N ARG A 300 -21.25 -2.90 -27.02
CA ARG A 300 -21.54 -3.36 -28.38
C ARG A 300 -21.28 -4.85 -28.55
N ILE A 301 -20.18 -5.35 -27.96
CA ILE A 301 -19.84 -6.77 -27.98
C ILE A 301 -20.88 -7.59 -27.19
N ASN A 302 -21.34 -7.11 -26.03
CA ASN A 302 -22.36 -7.78 -25.24
C ASN A 302 -23.71 -7.80 -25.98
N ASN A 303 -24.11 -6.67 -26.60
CA ASN A 303 -25.30 -6.63 -27.45
C ASN A 303 -25.17 -7.59 -28.65
N PHE A 304 -23.98 -7.70 -29.24
CA PHE A 304 -23.70 -8.69 -30.28
C PHE A 304 -23.84 -10.12 -29.74
N CYS A 305 -23.22 -10.46 -28.61
CA CYS A 305 -23.33 -11.77 -27.97
C CYS A 305 -24.78 -12.13 -27.62
N GLN A 306 -25.58 -11.17 -27.15
CA GLN A 306 -27.02 -11.35 -26.89
C GLN A 306 -27.82 -11.57 -28.18
N THR A 307 -27.50 -10.84 -29.25
CA THR A 307 -28.16 -11.03 -30.56
C THR A 307 -27.83 -12.39 -31.17
N VAL A 308 -26.62 -12.88 -30.88
CA VAL A 308 -26.06 -14.12 -31.41
C VAL A 308 -26.47 -15.35 -30.60
N SER A 309 -26.81 -15.21 -29.31
CA SER A 309 -27.18 -16.36 -28.47
C SER A 309 -28.39 -17.15 -28.98
N ASN A 310 -29.29 -16.50 -29.73
CA ASN A 310 -30.50 -17.11 -30.26
C ASN A 310 -30.28 -17.87 -31.58
N LYS A 311 -29.04 -17.95 -32.09
CA LYS A 311 -28.71 -18.59 -33.37
C LYS A 311 -27.81 -19.81 -33.12
N PRO A 312 -28.11 -21.01 -33.67
CA PRO A 312 -27.53 -22.28 -33.22
C PRO A 312 -26.01 -22.43 -33.44
N ILE A 313 -25.45 -21.86 -34.50
CA ILE A 313 -24.00 -21.96 -34.81
C ILE A 313 -23.24 -20.75 -34.25
N LEU A 314 -23.88 -19.58 -34.28
CA LEU A 314 -23.25 -18.34 -33.82
C LEU A 314 -23.22 -18.28 -32.28
N SER A 315 -24.16 -18.94 -31.59
CA SER A 315 -24.22 -19.00 -30.12
C SER A 315 -22.94 -19.58 -29.50
N LEU A 316 -22.24 -20.49 -30.18
CA LEU A 316 -20.94 -21.02 -29.76
C LEU A 316 -19.88 -19.91 -29.70
N PHE A 317 -19.79 -19.07 -30.73
CA PHE A 317 -18.88 -17.93 -30.74
C PHE A 317 -19.27 -16.88 -29.69
N GLY A 318 -20.58 -16.62 -29.51
CA GLY A 318 -21.07 -15.73 -28.46
C GLY A 318 -20.78 -16.23 -27.05
N GLY A 319 -20.83 -17.55 -26.84
CA GLY A 319 -20.45 -18.23 -25.60
C GLY A 319 -18.97 -18.08 -25.29
N ILE A 320 -18.10 -18.46 -26.23
CA ILE A 320 -16.63 -18.33 -26.07
C ILE A 320 -16.23 -16.89 -25.75
N LEU A 321 -16.84 -15.91 -26.43
CA LEU A 321 -16.53 -14.50 -26.18
C LEU A 321 -16.98 -14.03 -24.79
N ARG A 322 -18.10 -14.56 -24.28
CA ARG A 322 -18.61 -14.27 -22.95
C ARG A 322 -17.77 -14.96 -21.86
N ASP A 323 -17.30 -16.19 -22.11
CA ASP A 323 -16.41 -16.90 -21.20
C ASP A 323 -15.03 -16.24 -21.12
N TYR A 324 -14.60 -15.57 -22.19
CA TYR A 324 -13.37 -14.78 -22.21
C TYR A 324 -13.50 -13.43 -21.50
N GLN A 325 -14.73 -12.94 -21.28
CA GLN A 325 -15.00 -11.66 -20.62
C GLN A 325 -14.35 -11.53 -19.24
N PRO A 326 -14.57 -12.45 -18.27
CA PRO A 326 -13.99 -12.32 -16.92
C PRO A 326 -12.47 -12.31 -16.95
N LEU A 327 -11.86 -13.14 -17.82
CA LEU A 327 -10.40 -13.19 -17.96
C LEU A 327 -9.86 -11.87 -18.50
N TRP A 328 -10.55 -11.29 -19.48
CA TRP A 328 -10.17 -10.03 -20.07
C TRP A 328 -10.40 -8.83 -19.14
N GLU A 329 -11.49 -8.86 -18.37
CA GLU A 329 -11.76 -7.86 -17.35
C GLU A 329 -10.73 -7.89 -16.23
N ASN A 330 -10.29 -9.08 -15.84
CA ASN A 330 -9.21 -9.25 -14.88
C ASN A 330 -7.87 -8.73 -15.44
N ILE A 331 -7.58 -8.99 -16.72
CA ILE A 331 -6.35 -8.50 -17.35
C ILE A 331 -6.32 -6.96 -17.44
N TYR A 332 -7.43 -6.30 -17.77
CA TYR A 332 -7.42 -4.89 -18.19
C TYR A 332 -8.17 -3.91 -17.27
N PHE A 333 -9.17 -4.33 -16.48
CA PHE A 333 -10.03 -3.41 -15.70
C PHE A 333 -9.88 -3.50 -14.19
N TYR A 334 -9.15 -4.48 -13.64
CA TYR A 334 -9.13 -4.69 -12.18
C TYR A 334 -8.55 -3.52 -11.37
N THR A 335 -7.76 -2.62 -11.98
CA THR A 335 -7.25 -1.42 -11.27
C THR A 335 -8.19 -0.22 -11.33
N ALA A 336 -9.36 -0.32 -11.97
CA ALA A 336 -10.28 0.80 -12.17
C ALA A 336 -11.37 0.91 -11.08
N SER A 337 -11.50 -0.10 -10.21
CA SER A 337 -12.61 -0.22 -9.24
C SER A 337 -12.16 -0.40 -7.78
N SER A 338 -11.13 0.32 -7.35
CA SER A 338 -10.76 0.41 -5.92
C SER A 338 -10.32 1.82 -5.55
#